data_AF-A0A0W0WVI4-F1
#
_entry.id   AF-A0A0W0WVI4-F1
#
_cell.length_a   1.000
_cell.length_b   1.000
_cell.length_c   1.000
_cell.angle_alpha   90.00
_cell.angle_beta   90.00
_cell.angle_gamma   90.00
#
_symmetry.space_group_name_H-M   'P 1'
#
loop_
_entity.id
_entity.type
_entity.pdbx_description
1 polymer ?
#
loop_
_entity_poly.entity_id
_entity_poly.type
_entity_poly.pdbx_seq_one_letter_code
_entity_poly.pdbx_strand_id
1 'polypeptide(L)'
;MRRPRNIYPILYEGVEVKVSNNETSEMDELTAIPLARLFVCEPDPTTTNRYAFDIREIENYVTTFGQVLNFYTESSFSPNDLRKLFEMSSLLKTHIMTLLNNSVSHISPQTIYEMDVFVSNAAKPSKKLRKVMEKKYKKSELREMQQARVDLNDLIRGEVFSNFKDYYRRLDEKEKTAIDNFPGVKLLLKSYHLGDSLSNIFNLPADSCLGGAAGVCKKIINTLKIVDDLKKNYRQISPQKESSARKGFFYKSKKISDPEINKPEKKDKKTP
;
A
#
# COMPACT_ATOMS: atom_id res chain seq x y z
N MET A 1 -6.72 40.91 -6.53
CA MET A 1 -6.63 39.84 -7.55
C MET A 1 -5.23 39.26 -7.54
N ARG A 2 -5.04 38.01 -7.09
CA ARG A 2 -3.74 37.32 -7.19
C ARG A 2 -3.63 36.74 -8.61
N ARG A 3 -2.50 36.96 -9.28
CA ARG A 3 -2.21 36.38 -10.61
C ARG A 3 -2.15 34.85 -10.49
N PRO A 4 -2.59 34.08 -11.51
CA PRO A 4 -2.32 32.65 -11.55
C PRO A 4 -0.79 32.45 -11.59
N ARG A 5 -0.25 31.71 -10.62
CA ARG A 5 1.13 31.24 -10.69
C ARG A 5 1.16 30.17 -11.78
N ASN A 6 1.99 30.37 -12.81
CA ASN A 6 2.35 29.30 -13.73
C ASN A 6 3.10 28.25 -12.93
N ILE A 7 2.41 27.17 -12.57
CA ILE A 7 3.04 25.98 -11.99
C ILE A 7 3.66 25.23 -13.18
N TYR A 8 4.97 25.39 -13.36
CA TYR A 8 5.69 24.62 -14.36
C TYR A 8 5.72 23.14 -13.92
N PRO A 9 5.47 22.20 -14.85
CA PRO A 9 5.58 20.77 -14.55
C PRO A 9 7.00 20.44 -14.10
N ILE A 10 7.14 19.64 -13.05
CA ILE A 10 8.44 19.23 -12.53
C ILE A 10 8.97 18.10 -13.39
N LEU A 11 10.13 18.30 -14.00
CA LEU A 11 10.76 17.32 -14.87
C LEU A 11 11.80 16.51 -14.08
N TYR A 12 11.52 15.26 -13.77
CA TYR A 12 12.50 14.30 -13.25
C TYR A 12 13.00 13.45 -14.42
N GLU A 13 14.32 13.46 -14.67
CA GLU A 13 14.93 12.82 -15.86
C GLU A 13 14.26 13.24 -17.19
N GLY A 14 13.76 14.48 -17.26
CA GLY A 14 13.08 15.01 -18.45
C GLY A 14 11.60 14.64 -18.57
N VAL A 15 10.99 14.01 -17.56
CA VAL A 15 9.56 13.61 -17.56
C VAL A 15 8.77 14.36 -16.50
N GLU A 16 7.58 14.85 -16.86
CA GLU A 16 6.65 15.53 -15.94
C GLU A 16 6.21 14.60 -14.80
N VAL A 17 6.42 15.05 -13.57
CA VAL A 17 6.05 14.39 -12.32
C VAL A 17 4.88 15.16 -11.71
N LYS A 18 3.80 14.44 -11.40
CA LYS A 18 2.66 15.03 -10.69
C LYS A 18 2.81 14.80 -9.20
N VAL A 19 2.73 15.90 -8.47
CA VAL A 19 2.64 15.94 -7.01
C VAL A 19 1.17 16.14 -6.70
N SER A 20 0.49 15.11 -6.27
CA SER A 20 -0.76 15.30 -5.54
C SER A 20 -0.34 15.24 -4.08
N ASN A 21 -0.67 16.22 -3.24
CA ASN A 21 -0.44 16.13 -1.79
C ASN A 21 -1.82 16.06 -1.12
N ASN A 22 -2.07 15.04 -0.30
CA ASN A 22 -3.41 14.84 0.29
C ASN A 22 -3.63 15.67 1.57
N GLU A 23 -2.58 16.26 2.14
CA GLU A 23 -2.68 17.03 3.40
C GLU A 23 -2.75 18.56 3.20
N THR A 24 -2.46 19.07 2.01
CA THR A 24 -2.48 20.51 1.74
C THR A 24 -3.21 20.81 0.43
N SER A 25 -4.23 21.66 0.51
CA SER A 25 -4.95 22.26 -0.63
C SER A 25 -4.09 23.22 -1.47
N GLU A 26 -2.77 23.12 -1.36
CA GLU A 26 -1.80 23.94 -2.06
C GLU A 26 -0.72 22.99 -2.57
N MET A 27 -0.31 23.18 -3.82
CA MET A 27 0.86 22.50 -4.37
C MET A 27 2.08 22.89 -3.54
N ASP A 28 2.36 22.15 -2.47
CA ASP A 28 3.64 22.21 -1.80
C ASP A 28 4.69 21.74 -2.80
N GLU A 29 5.42 22.74 -3.27
CA GLU A 29 6.49 22.66 -4.23
C GLU A 29 7.48 21.54 -3.85
N LEU A 30 7.54 20.47 -4.65
CA LEU A 30 8.59 19.43 -4.62
C LEU A 30 10.02 20.04 -4.58
N THR A 31 10.20 21.30 -5.00
CA THR A 31 11.46 22.07 -4.85
C THR A 31 11.87 22.30 -3.40
N ALA A 32 10.99 22.09 -2.41
CA ALA A 32 11.30 22.11 -0.99
C ALA A 32 11.82 20.75 -0.46
N ILE A 33 11.67 19.65 -1.21
CA ILE A 33 12.17 18.33 -0.81
C ILE A 33 13.62 18.19 -1.32
N PRO A 34 14.62 18.06 -0.43
CA PRO A 34 16.00 17.75 -0.79
C PRO A 34 16.06 16.49 -1.65
N LEU A 35 16.83 16.53 -2.74
CA LEU A 35 17.00 15.40 -3.67
C LEU A 35 17.35 14.08 -2.99
N ALA A 36 18.14 14.13 -1.90
CA ALA A 36 18.51 12.95 -1.12
C ALA A 36 17.32 12.25 -0.43
N ARG A 37 16.18 12.94 -0.29
CA ARG A 37 14.94 12.44 0.32
C ARG A 37 13.81 12.26 -0.68
N LEU A 38 14.00 12.73 -1.91
CA LEU A 38 12.99 12.66 -2.96
C LEU A 38 12.89 11.24 -3.50
N PHE A 39 11.74 10.61 -3.31
CA PHE A 39 11.40 9.34 -3.92
C PHE A 39 10.37 9.55 -5.03
N VAL A 40 10.65 9.08 -6.24
CA VAL A 40 9.76 9.17 -7.41
C VAL A 40 9.36 7.77 -7.85
N CYS A 41 8.06 7.51 -7.84
CA CYS A 41 7.46 6.25 -8.28
C CYS A 41 7.63 6.02 -9.78
N GLU A 42 7.59 4.74 -10.15
CA GLU A 42 7.26 4.35 -11.51
C GLU A 42 5.89 4.92 -11.94
N PRO A 43 5.69 5.18 -13.24
CA PRO A 43 4.42 5.66 -13.74
C PRO A 43 3.32 4.64 -13.43
N ASP A 44 2.16 5.13 -13.04
CA ASP A 44 1.02 4.27 -12.77
C ASP A 44 0.60 3.52 -14.06
N PRO A 45 0.30 2.21 -14.01
CA PRO A 45 -0.06 1.47 -15.22
C PRO A 45 -1.34 2.00 -15.91
N THR A 46 -2.22 2.65 -15.15
CA THR A 46 -3.49 3.21 -15.61
C THR A 46 -3.40 4.71 -15.93
N THR A 47 -2.38 5.41 -15.44
CA THR A 47 -2.16 6.83 -15.73
C THR A 47 -0.68 7.08 -16.04
N THR A 48 -0.36 7.81 -17.12
CA THR A 48 1.05 8.17 -17.42
C THR A 48 1.71 9.07 -16.37
N ASN A 49 1.01 9.37 -15.28
CA ASN A 49 1.50 10.19 -14.17
C ASN A 49 2.51 9.41 -13.32
N ARG A 50 3.50 10.13 -12.82
CA ARG A 50 4.41 9.68 -11.76
C ARG A 50 4.11 10.43 -10.48
N TYR A 51 4.13 9.72 -9.36
CA TYR A 51 3.97 10.28 -8.01
C TYR A 51 5.35 10.47 -7.37
N ALA A 52 5.48 11.49 -6.53
CA ALA A 52 6.68 11.73 -5.76
C ALA A 52 6.37 11.97 -4.28
N PHE A 53 7.31 11.60 -3.43
CA PHE A 53 7.18 11.59 -1.97
C PHE A 53 8.48 12.10 -1.32
N ASP A 54 8.37 12.75 -0.16
CA ASP A 54 9.50 12.76 0.77
C ASP A 54 9.55 11.39 1.45
N ILE A 55 10.72 10.74 1.47
CA ILE A 55 10.89 9.44 2.12
C ILE A 55 10.41 9.45 3.59
N ARG A 56 10.50 10.59 4.29
CA ARG A 56 10.02 10.75 5.67
C ARG A 56 8.51 10.65 5.79
N GLU A 57 7.75 11.07 4.80
CA GLU A 57 6.29 10.93 4.80
C GLU A 57 5.92 9.44 4.77
N ILE A 58 6.61 8.67 3.93
CA ILE A 58 6.42 7.21 3.85
C ILE A 58 6.81 6.56 5.19
N GLU A 59 7.95 6.94 5.78
CA GLU A 59 8.39 6.42 7.09
C GLU A 59 7.41 6.76 8.22
N ASN A 60 6.90 7.99 8.26
CA ASN A 60 5.91 8.42 9.24
C ASN A 60 4.59 7.65 9.08
N TYR A 61 4.14 7.46 7.84
CA TYR A 61 2.94 6.69 7.55
C TYR A 61 3.10 5.23 7.99
N VAL A 62 4.24 4.61 7.68
CA VAL A 62 4.57 3.25 8.12
C VAL A 62 4.61 3.14 9.64
N THR A 63 5.20 4.11 10.33
CA THR A 63 5.28 4.13 11.79
C THR A 63 3.89 4.27 12.42
N THR A 64 3.03 5.09 11.83
CA THR A 64 1.70 5.40 12.37
C THR A 64 0.69 4.28 12.10
N PHE A 65 0.69 3.76 10.87
CA PHE A 65 -0.36 2.85 10.39
C PHE A 65 0.14 1.42 10.18
N GLY A 66 1.44 1.18 10.22
CA GLY A 66 2.04 -0.14 10.00
C GLY A 66 1.99 -0.62 8.55
N GLN A 67 1.68 0.26 7.59
CA GLN A 67 1.42 -0.11 6.20
C GLN A 67 2.42 0.56 5.25
N VAL A 68 2.89 -0.19 4.25
CA VAL A 68 3.77 0.29 3.18
C VAL A 68 2.97 0.31 1.88
N LEU A 69 2.44 1.48 1.50
CA LEU A 69 1.60 1.64 0.31
C LEU A 69 1.78 3.03 -0.31
N ASN A 70 1.49 3.15 -1.60
CA ASN A 70 1.36 4.43 -2.29
C ASN A 70 0.01 5.05 -1.90
N PHE A 71 0.04 6.01 -0.97
CA PHE A 71 -1.17 6.58 -0.38
C PHE A 71 -1.94 7.52 -1.32
N TYR A 72 -1.43 7.78 -2.53
CA TYR A 72 -2.18 8.48 -3.59
C TYR A 72 -3.02 7.53 -4.44
N THR A 73 -2.49 6.34 -4.71
CA THR A 73 -3.20 5.32 -5.50
C THR A 73 -3.94 4.31 -4.61
N GLU A 74 -3.74 4.38 -3.29
CA GLU A 74 -4.20 3.37 -2.32
C GLU A 74 -3.76 1.94 -2.68
N SER A 75 -2.60 1.79 -3.32
CA SER A 75 -2.09 0.52 -3.83
C SER A 75 -0.67 0.21 -3.34
N SER A 76 -0.23 -1.05 -3.46
CA SER A 76 1.15 -1.44 -3.16
C SER A 76 2.12 -0.77 -4.15
N PHE A 77 3.29 -0.35 -3.66
CA PHE A 77 4.39 0.08 -4.53
C PHE A 77 4.82 -1.03 -5.51
N SER A 78 5.29 -0.62 -6.69
CA SER A 78 5.82 -1.55 -7.70
C SER A 78 7.07 -2.30 -7.20
N PRO A 79 7.47 -3.43 -7.82
CA PRO A 79 8.70 -4.12 -7.45
C PRO A 79 9.95 -3.22 -7.50
N ASN A 80 10.06 -2.35 -8.50
CA ASN A 80 11.19 -1.44 -8.64
C ASN A 80 11.14 -0.31 -7.60
N ASP A 81 9.95 0.22 -7.34
CA ASP A 81 9.73 1.21 -6.28
C ASP A 81 10.12 0.66 -4.91
N LEU A 82 9.69 -0.56 -4.58
CA LEU A 82 10.09 -1.23 -3.34
C LEU A 82 11.60 -1.42 -3.25
N ARG A 83 12.27 -1.82 -4.33
CA ARG A 83 13.73 -1.96 -4.35
C ARG A 83 14.42 -0.62 -4.03
N LYS A 84 13.98 0.47 -4.65
CA LYS A 84 14.51 1.82 -4.37
C LYS A 84 14.25 2.22 -2.91
N LEU A 85 13.04 2.01 -2.40
CA LEU A 85 12.68 2.33 -1.02
C LEU A 85 13.55 1.55 0.00
N PHE A 86 13.91 0.30 -0.30
CA PHE A 86 14.82 -0.50 0.53
C PHE A 86 16.23 0.06 0.59
N GLU A 87 16.71 0.62 -0.52
CA GLU A 87 18.03 1.23 -0.63
C GLU A 87 18.05 2.61 0.07
N MET A 88 16.95 3.35 -0.02
CA MET A 88 16.84 4.71 0.52
C MET A 88 16.58 4.77 2.04
N SER A 89 15.86 3.80 2.62
CA SER A 89 15.51 3.81 4.05
C SER A 89 15.71 2.46 4.74
N SER A 90 16.54 2.47 5.79
CA SER A 90 16.71 1.33 6.69
C SER A 90 15.45 1.01 7.50
N LEU A 91 14.62 2.03 7.80
CA LEU A 91 13.36 1.84 8.51
C LEU A 91 12.38 1.09 7.61
N LEU A 92 12.18 1.56 6.37
CA LEU A 92 11.29 0.89 5.41
C LEU A 92 11.77 -0.52 5.11
N LYS A 93 13.08 -0.72 4.91
CA LYS A 93 13.66 -2.05 4.74
C LYS A 93 13.35 -2.97 5.92
N THR A 94 13.60 -2.51 7.15
CA THR A 94 13.30 -3.30 8.35
C THR A 94 11.82 -3.64 8.42
N HIS A 95 10.95 -2.66 8.24
CA HIS A 95 9.51 -2.86 8.31
C HIS A 95 9.01 -3.85 7.27
N ILE A 96 9.43 -3.71 6.00
CA ILE A 96 9.01 -4.61 4.93
C ILE A 96 9.54 -6.02 5.18
N MET A 97 10.78 -6.17 5.64
CA MET A 97 11.31 -7.48 6.03
C MET A 97 10.52 -8.10 7.18
N THR A 98 10.12 -7.30 8.18
CA THR A 98 9.22 -7.75 9.26
C THR A 98 7.87 -8.16 8.70
N LEU A 99 7.26 -7.40 7.79
CA LEU A 99 6.00 -7.78 7.13
C LEU A 99 6.15 -9.11 6.37
N LEU A 100 7.24 -9.30 5.65
CA LEU A 100 7.49 -10.51 4.86
C LEU A 100 7.74 -11.74 5.73
N ASN A 101 8.43 -11.56 6.86
CA ASN A 101 8.81 -12.63 7.79
C ASN A 101 7.69 -13.00 8.78
N ASN A 102 6.88 -12.02 9.22
CA ASN A 102 5.85 -12.23 10.24
C ASN A 102 4.43 -12.42 9.68
N SER A 103 4.14 -12.01 8.45
CA SER A 103 2.75 -11.94 7.96
C SER A 103 2.45 -13.04 6.95
N VAL A 104 1.23 -13.56 6.96
CA VAL A 104 0.53 -14.31 5.88
C VAL A 104 0.96 -15.75 5.54
N SER A 105 1.77 -16.46 6.33
CA SER A 105 1.92 -17.93 6.06
C SER A 105 0.64 -18.71 6.33
N HIS A 106 -0.28 -18.14 7.11
CA HIS A 106 -1.47 -18.83 7.58
C HIS A 106 -2.79 -18.28 7.05
N ILE A 107 -2.84 -17.09 6.42
CA ILE A 107 -4.07 -16.57 5.81
C ILE A 107 -4.13 -17.04 4.36
N SER A 108 -5.17 -17.80 4.02
CA SER A 108 -5.33 -18.32 2.67
C SER A 108 -5.75 -17.21 1.69
N PRO A 109 -5.36 -17.30 0.41
CA PRO A 109 -5.85 -16.40 -0.63
C PRO A 109 -7.38 -16.42 -0.75
N GLN A 110 -8.00 -17.58 -0.50
CA GLN A 110 -9.45 -17.71 -0.50
C GLN A 110 -10.10 -16.86 0.61
N THR A 111 -9.51 -16.84 1.80
CA THR A 111 -9.99 -16.00 2.92
C THR A 111 -9.98 -14.52 2.56
N ILE A 112 -8.89 -14.02 1.97
CA ILE A 112 -8.82 -12.62 1.52
C ILE A 112 -9.87 -12.33 0.44
N TYR A 113 -10.06 -13.26 -0.50
CA TYR A 113 -11.07 -13.14 -1.56
C TYR A 113 -12.50 -13.08 -1.02
N GLU A 114 -12.90 -14.01 -0.16
CA GLU A 114 -14.26 -14.07 0.40
C GLU A 114 -14.57 -12.82 1.24
N MET A 115 -13.63 -12.39 2.09
CA MET A 115 -13.77 -11.17 2.89
C MET A 115 -13.99 -9.94 2.00
N ASP A 116 -13.24 -9.83 0.90
CA ASP A 116 -13.38 -8.75 -0.08
C ASP A 116 -14.73 -8.78 -0.81
N VAL A 117 -15.21 -9.97 -1.17
CA VAL A 117 -16.53 -10.15 -1.79
C VAL A 117 -17.64 -9.68 -0.85
N PHE A 118 -17.56 -9.99 0.45
CA PHE A 118 -18.53 -9.48 1.42
C PHE A 118 -18.50 -7.95 1.50
N VAL A 119 -17.33 -7.34 1.72
CA VAL A 119 -17.25 -5.87 1.85
C VAL A 119 -17.67 -5.16 0.56
N SER A 120 -17.31 -5.69 -0.61
CA SER A 120 -17.71 -5.14 -1.90
C SER A 120 -19.22 -5.22 -2.12
N ASN A 121 -19.86 -6.35 -1.79
CA ASN A 121 -21.31 -6.51 -1.90
C ASN A 121 -22.08 -5.62 -0.90
N ALA A 122 -21.50 -5.30 0.26
CA ALA A 122 -22.10 -4.35 1.20
C ALA A 122 -22.09 -2.91 0.65
N ALA A 123 -21.02 -2.52 -0.06
CA ALA A 123 -20.90 -1.18 -0.65
C ALA A 123 -21.71 -1.03 -1.96
N LYS A 124 -21.64 -2.04 -2.83
CA LYS A 124 -22.32 -2.08 -4.13
C LYS A 124 -22.89 -3.46 -4.37
N PRO A 125 -24.14 -3.72 -3.94
CA PRO A 125 -24.79 -5.02 -4.10
C PRO A 125 -24.82 -5.50 -5.55
N SER A 126 -24.42 -6.74 -5.78
CA SER A 126 -24.60 -7.35 -7.09
C SER A 126 -26.09 -7.45 -7.47
N LYS A 127 -26.40 -7.38 -8.78
CA LYS A 127 -27.77 -7.56 -9.28
C LYS A 127 -28.40 -8.88 -8.81
N LYS A 128 -27.59 -9.93 -8.68
CA LYS A 128 -28.03 -11.25 -8.20
C LYS A 128 -28.47 -11.17 -6.74
N LEU A 129 -27.65 -10.59 -5.87
CA LEU A 129 -27.95 -10.45 -4.45
C LEU A 129 -29.20 -9.59 -4.22
N ARG A 130 -29.33 -8.49 -4.97
CA ARG A 130 -30.51 -7.63 -4.91
C ARG A 130 -31.80 -8.39 -5.28
N LYS A 131 -31.77 -9.18 -6.37
CA LYS A 131 -32.91 -10.03 -6.77
C LYS A 131 -33.25 -11.09 -5.73
N VAL A 132 -32.26 -11.64 -5.02
CA VAL A 132 -32.50 -12.60 -3.95
C VAL A 132 -33.21 -11.93 -2.78
N MET A 133 -32.75 -10.74 -2.37
CA MET A 133 -33.38 -9.99 -1.28
C MET A 133 -34.79 -9.50 -1.65
N GLU A 134 -35.02 -9.03 -2.86
CA GLU A 134 -36.36 -8.66 -3.36
C GLU A 134 -37.35 -9.84 -3.36
N LYS A 135 -36.87 -11.08 -3.46
CA LYS A 135 -37.70 -12.29 -3.36
C LYS A 135 -37.95 -12.74 -1.91
N LYS A 136 -37.10 -12.31 -0.96
CA LYS A 136 -37.19 -12.68 0.47
C LYS A 136 -38.28 -11.91 1.20
N TYR A 137 -38.59 -10.68 0.74
CA TYR A 137 -39.59 -9.80 1.34
C TYR A 137 -40.78 -9.57 0.41
N LYS A 138 -41.98 -9.46 0.97
CA LYS A 138 -43.18 -9.05 0.23
C LYS A 138 -43.08 -7.57 -0.12
N LYS A 139 -43.74 -7.17 -1.22
CA LYS A 139 -43.81 -5.75 -1.62
C LYS A 139 -44.41 -4.83 -0.54
N SER A 140 -45.35 -5.34 0.27
CA SER A 140 -45.93 -4.59 1.39
C SER A 140 -44.91 -4.34 2.50
N GLU A 141 -44.14 -5.37 2.89
CA GLU A 141 -43.11 -5.28 3.92
C GLU A 141 -42.01 -4.29 3.51
N LEU A 142 -41.58 -4.32 2.24
CA LEU A 142 -40.60 -3.35 1.71
C LEU A 142 -41.12 -1.90 1.76
N ARG A 143 -42.43 -1.67 1.56
CA ARG A 143 -43.03 -0.33 1.67
C ARG A 143 -43.10 0.14 3.12
N GLU A 144 -43.46 -0.74 4.04
CA GLU A 144 -43.47 -0.44 5.48
C GLU A 144 -42.07 -0.12 6.01
N MET A 145 -41.06 -0.89 5.59
CA MET A 145 -39.65 -0.62 5.92
C MET A 145 -39.16 0.71 5.36
N GLN A 146 -39.55 1.06 4.13
CA GLN A 146 -39.24 2.37 3.55
C GLN A 146 -39.86 3.52 4.34
N GLN A 147 -41.07 3.35 4.89
CA GLN A 147 -41.69 4.33 5.80
C GLN A 147 -40.89 4.48 7.10
N ALA A 148 -40.25 3.40 7.56
CA ALA A 148 -39.29 3.40 8.68
C ALA A 148 -37.86 3.86 8.28
N ARG A 149 -37.66 4.39 7.07
CA ARG A 149 -36.36 4.82 6.51
C ARG A 149 -35.32 3.70 6.36
N VAL A 150 -35.76 2.45 6.29
CA VAL A 150 -34.92 1.30 5.98
C VAL A 150 -35.13 0.95 4.52
N ASP A 151 -34.08 1.06 3.70
CA ASP A 151 -34.15 0.70 2.30
C ASP A 151 -33.70 -0.75 2.05
N LEU A 152 -33.90 -1.24 0.82
CA LEU A 152 -33.48 -2.58 0.44
C LEU A 152 -31.96 -2.78 0.58
N ASN A 153 -31.15 -1.73 0.42
CA ASN A 153 -29.70 -1.80 0.54
C ASN A 153 -29.28 -1.95 2.00
N ASP A 154 -30.01 -1.38 2.96
CA ASP A 154 -29.82 -1.63 4.39
C ASP A 154 -29.99 -3.11 4.73
N LEU A 155 -31.05 -3.73 4.20
CA LEU A 155 -31.31 -5.15 4.37
C LEU A 155 -30.19 -6.00 3.75
N ILE A 156 -29.75 -5.64 2.55
CA ILE A 156 -28.61 -6.30 1.89
C ILE A 156 -27.34 -6.17 2.73
N ARG A 157 -27.04 -4.97 3.23
CA ARG A 157 -25.87 -4.73 4.09
C ARG A 157 -25.90 -5.59 5.35
N GLY A 158 -27.05 -5.67 6.01
CA GLY A 158 -27.25 -6.55 7.16
C GLY A 158 -26.99 -8.03 6.84
N GLU A 159 -27.57 -8.53 5.75
CA GLU A 159 -27.39 -9.92 5.31
C GLU A 159 -25.91 -10.23 4.99
N VAL A 160 -25.25 -9.33 4.26
CA VAL A 160 -23.84 -9.48 3.89
C VAL A 160 -22.95 -9.46 5.12
N PHE A 161 -23.21 -8.58 6.08
CA PHE A 161 -22.47 -8.52 7.33
C PHE A 161 -22.65 -9.79 8.16
N SER A 162 -23.87 -10.35 8.22
CA SER A 162 -24.13 -11.63 8.88
C SER A 162 -23.34 -12.76 8.22
N ASN A 163 -23.37 -12.85 6.90
CA ASN A 163 -22.62 -13.87 6.16
C ASN A 163 -21.10 -13.74 6.39
N PHE A 164 -20.59 -12.52 6.47
CA PHE A 164 -19.19 -12.27 6.78
C PHE A 164 -18.85 -12.74 8.21
N LYS A 165 -19.67 -12.37 9.20
CA LYS A 165 -19.52 -12.84 10.58
C LYS A 165 -19.48 -14.37 10.66
N ASP A 166 -20.39 -15.05 9.96
CA ASP A 166 -20.47 -16.51 9.95
C ASP A 166 -19.31 -17.16 9.19
N TYR A 167 -18.80 -16.52 8.13
CA TYR A 167 -17.58 -16.93 7.45
C TYR A 167 -16.38 -16.84 8.39
N TYR A 168 -16.14 -15.68 9.00
CA TYR A 168 -15.02 -15.47 9.92
C TYR A 168 -15.06 -16.44 11.11
N ARG A 169 -16.23 -16.70 11.69
CA ARG A 169 -16.40 -17.67 12.79
C ARG A 169 -15.98 -19.09 12.42
N ARG A 170 -16.14 -19.48 11.15
CA ARG A 170 -15.79 -20.81 10.61
C ARG A 170 -14.33 -20.94 10.18
N LEU A 171 -13.59 -19.84 10.09
CA LEU A 171 -12.14 -19.92 9.86
C LEU A 171 -11.47 -20.71 10.98
N ASP A 172 -10.34 -21.34 10.66
CA ASP A 172 -9.54 -21.98 11.69
C ASP A 172 -8.92 -20.94 12.64
N GLU A 173 -8.57 -21.36 13.86
CA GLU A 173 -8.00 -20.42 14.84
C GLU A 173 -6.67 -19.83 14.37
N LYS A 174 -5.94 -20.52 13.49
CA LYS A 174 -4.68 -20.01 12.92
C LYS A 174 -4.95 -18.83 11.99
N GLU A 175 -5.93 -18.90 11.10
CA GLU A 175 -6.32 -17.81 10.21
C GLU A 175 -6.87 -16.62 11.00
N LYS A 176 -7.76 -16.85 11.97
CA LYS A 176 -8.28 -15.78 12.83
C LYS A 176 -7.15 -15.05 13.55
N THR A 177 -6.27 -15.81 14.20
CA THR A 177 -5.10 -15.28 14.91
C THR A 177 -4.16 -14.54 13.96
N ALA A 178 -3.97 -15.05 12.74
CA ALA A 178 -3.13 -14.41 11.74
C ALA A 178 -3.73 -13.09 11.22
N ILE A 179 -5.05 -13.00 11.07
CA ILE A 179 -5.77 -11.78 10.71
C ILE A 179 -5.67 -10.75 11.86
N ASP A 180 -5.95 -11.18 13.09
CA ASP A 180 -5.99 -10.28 14.26
C ASP A 180 -4.59 -9.77 14.64
N ASN A 181 -3.56 -10.60 14.52
CA ASN A 181 -2.18 -10.22 14.76
C ASN A 181 -1.49 -9.64 13.52
N PHE A 182 -2.23 -9.44 12.43
CA PHE A 182 -1.65 -8.87 11.23
C PHE A 182 -1.11 -7.45 11.51
N PRO A 183 0.09 -7.10 11.03
CA PRO A 183 0.65 -5.78 11.23
C PRO A 183 -0.31 -4.67 10.78
N GLY A 184 -0.52 -3.67 11.65
CA GLY A 184 -1.45 -2.57 11.40
C GLY A 184 -2.92 -2.85 11.77
N VAL A 185 -3.38 -4.11 11.83
CA VAL A 185 -4.78 -4.43 12.16
C VAL A 185 -5.13 -4.04 13.58
N LYS A 186 -4.31 -4.40 14.58
CA LYS A 186 -4.56 -4.00 15.98
C LYS A 186 -4.56 -2.48 16.19
N LEU A 187 -3.63 -1.78 15.53
CA LEU A 187 -3.56 -0.32 15.59
C LEU A 187 -4.83 0.31 15.01
N LEU A 188 -5.28 -0.22 13.86
CA LEU A 188 -6.52 0.20 13.23
C LEU A 188 -7.74 -0.09 14.10
N LEU A 189 -7.87 -1.28 14.68
CA LEU A 189 -9.00 -1.59 15.57
C LEU A 189 -9.03 -0.68 16.79
N LYS A 190 -7.86 -0.41 17.40
CA LYS A 190 -7.74 0.52 18.54
C LYS A 190 -8.12 1.96 18.19
N SER A 191 -7.75 2.45 17.00
CA SER A 191 -8.09 3.82 16.58
C SER A 191 -9.60 4.03 16.37
N TYR A 192 -10.36 2.95 16.17
CA TYR A 192 -11.82 2.95 16.10
C TYR A 192 -12.49 2.52 17.42
N HIS A 193 -11.74 2.35 18.51
CA HIS A 193 -12.22 1.84 19.81
C HIS A 193 -12.88 0.45 19.73
N LEU A 194 -12.41 -0.40 18.82
CA LEU A 194 -12.93 -1.76 18.57
C LEU A 194 -12.09 -2.86 19.23
N GLY A 195 -11.16 -2.50 20.12
CA GLY A 195 -10.27 -3.44 20.81
C GLY A 195 -9.14 -3.94 19.91
N ASP A 196 -8.84 -5.24 19.98
CA ASP A 196 -7.64 -5.85 19.40
C ASP A 196 -7.90 -7.09 18.51
N SER A 197 -9.17 -7.45 18.29
CA SER A 197 -9.58 -8.57 17.43
C SER A 197 -10.70 -8.15 16.48
N LEU A 198 -10.69 -8.68 15.25
CA LEU A 198 -11.78 -8.48 14.29
C LEU A 198 -13.11 -9.04 14.82
N SER A 199 -13.06 -10.06 15.68
CA SER A 199 -14.24 -10.62 16.34
C SER A 199 -15.07 -9.59 17.10
N ASN A 200 -14.44 -8.53 17.64
CA ASN A 200 -15.13 -7.46 18.35
C ASN A 200 -16.06 -6.67 17.42
N ILE A 201 -15.69 -6.49 16.16
CA ILE A 201 -16.55 -5.83 15.16
C ILE A 201 -17.86 -6.60 15.00
N PHE A 202 -17.79 -7.92 14.99
CA PHE A 202 -18.95 -8.79 14.82
C PHE A 202 -19.84 -8.88 16.06
N ASN A 203 -19.38 -8.40 17.21
CA ASN A 203 -20.14 -8.33 18.45
C ASN A 203 -20.76 -6.95 18.69
N LEU A 204 -20.54 -5.99 17.79
CA LEU A 204 -21.19 -4.69 17.85
C LEU A 204 -22.71 -4.81 17.69
N PRO A 205 -23.50 -3.87 18.27
CA PRO A 205 -24.93 -3.77 18.01
C PRO A 205 -25.23 -3.68 16.50
N ALA A 206 -26.40 -4.18 16.10
CA ALA A 206 -26.81 -4.20 14.69
C ALA A 206 -26.76 -2.80 14.03
N ASP A 207 -27.07 -1.75 14.79
CA ASP A 207 -27.08 -0.36 14.31
C ASP A 207 -25.67 0.17 13.99
N SER A 208 -24.63 -0.39 14.61
CA SER A 208 -23.21 -0.07 14.31
C SER A 208 -22.75 -0.62 12.95
N CYS A 209 -23.53 -1.51 12.34
CA CYS A 209 -23.23 -2.17 11.08
C CYS A 209 -23.58 -1.32 9.84
N LEU A 210 -24.31 -0.21 10.02
CA LEU A 210 -24.84 0.62 8.92
C LEU A 210 -23.79 1.47 8.18
N GLY A 211 -22.51 1.41 8.57
CA GLY A 211 -21.42 1.95 7.76
C GLY A 211 -20.03 1.94 8.40
N GLY A 212 -19.95 2.10 9.73
CA GLY A 212 -18.67 2.18 10.45
C GLY A 212 -17.89 0.87 10.40
N ALA A 213 -18.53 -0.22 10.83
CA ALA A 213 -17.91 -1.56 10.86
C ALA A 213 -17.44 -2.03 9.46
N ALA A 214 -18.26 -1.82 8.44
CA ALA A 214 -17.91 -2.19 7.06
C ALA A 214 -16.69 -1.42 6.53
N GLY A 215 -16.57 -0.13 6.88
CA GLY A 215 -15.41 0.70 6.54
C GLY A 215 -14.12 0.20 7.19
N VAL A 216 -14.18 -0.21 8.47
CA VAL A 216 -13.03 -0.80 9.17
C VAL A 216 -12.64 -2.13 8.54
N CYS A 217 -13.61 -3.02 8.29
CA CYS A 217 -13.35 -4.28 7.60
C CYS A 217 -12.70 -4.06 6.22
N LYS A 218 -13.17 -3.07 5.45
CA LYS A 218 -12.56 -2.71 4.16
C LYS A 218 -11.10 -2.32 4.31
N LYS A 219 -10.77 -1.47 5.29
CA LYS A 219 -9.39 -1.05 5.54
C LYS A 219 -8.50 -2.24 5.95
N ILE A 220 -9.02 -3.15 6.77
CA ILE A 220 -8.31 -4.40 7.13
C ILE A 220 -8.04 -5.25 5.90
N ILE A 221 -9.05 -5.53 5.09
CA ILE A 221 -8.90 -6.35 3.87
C ILE A 221 -7.93 -5.71 2.88
N ASN A 222 -8.00 -4.39 2.68
CA ASN A 222 -7.05 -3.67 1.84
C ASN A 222 -5.62 -3.81 2.38
N THR A 223 -5.43 -3.76 3.70
CA THR A 223 -4.13 -4.00 4.34
C THR A 223 -3.60 -5.40 4.01
N LEU A 224 -4.46 -6.43 4.14
CA LEU A 224 -4.11 -7.81 3.83
C LEU A 224 -3.70 -7.98 2.36
N LYS A 225 -4.47 -7.39 1.43
CA LYS A 225 -4.19 -7.40 -0.01
C LYS A 225 -2.87 -6.74 -0.36
N ILE A 226 -2.62 -5.53 0.17
CA ILE A 226 -1.38 -4.79 -0.08
C ILE A 226 -0.18 -5.62 0.33
N VAL A 227 -0.21 -6.28 1.48
CA VAL A 227 0.90 -7.12 1.93
C VAL A 227 1.04 -8.41 1.12
N ASP A 228 -0.06 -9.02 0.67
CA ASP A 228 0.01 -10.15 -0.26
C ASP A 228 0.68 -9.74 -1.59
N ASP A 229 0.38 -8.53 -2.07
CA ASP A 229 1.01 -7.98 -3.27
C ASP A 229 2.47 -7.59 -3.02
N LEU A 230 2.80 -7.02 -1.85
CA LEU A 230 4.20 -6.80 -1.43
C LEU A 230 4.99 -8.10 -1.42
N LYS A 231 4.40 -9.22 -0.99
CA LYS A 231 5.07 -10.54 -1.05
C LYS A 231 5.33 -11.00 -2.46
N LYS A 232 4.35 -10.86 -3.36
CA LYS A 232 4.53 -11.21 -4.79
C LYS A 232 5.64 -10.37 -5.40
N ASN A 233 5.61 -9.06 -5.16
CA ASN A 233 6.61 -8.12 -5.66
C ASN A 233 7.99 -8.41 -5.04
N TYR A 234 8.08 -8.71 -3.74
CA TYR A 234 9.34 -9.06 -3.09
C TYR A 234 9.97 -10.34 -3.63
N ARG A 235 9.16 -11.37 -3.94
CA ARG A 235 9.66 -12.58 -4.61
C ARG A 235 10.27 -12.30 -5.98
N GLN A 236 9.82 -11.24 -6.67
CA GLN A 236 10.41 -10.79 -7.93
C GLN A 236 11.68 -9.95 -7.73
N ILE A 237 11.84 -9.35 -6.54
CA ILE A 237 13.03 -8.57 -6.16
C ILE A 237 14.15 -9.48 -5.64
N SER A 238 13.82 -10.53 -4.89
CA SER A 238 14.79 -11.51 -4.40
C SER A 238 15.34 -12.31 -5.59
N PRO A 239 16.66 -12.33 -5.82
CA PRO A 239 17.24 -13.24 -6.80
C PRO A 239 16.85 -14.65 -6.37
N GLN A 240 16.21 -15.41 -7.27
CA GLN A 240 16.29 -16.86 -7.17
C GLN A 240 17.77 -17.18 -6.98
N LYS A 241 18.07 -17.96 -5.92
CA LYS A 241 19.42 -18.42 -5.55
C LYS A 241 20.32 -18.45 -6.78
N GLU A 242 21.43 -17.73 -6.72
CA GLU A 242 22.57 -17.93 -7.62
C GLU A 242 22.97 -19.42 -7.57
N SER A 243 22.37 -20.23 -8.41
CA SER A 243 22.97 -21.48 -8.83
C SER A 243 23.90 -21.14 -9.98
N SER A 244 25.20 -21.16 -9.66
CA SER A 244 26.28 -21.52 -10.57
C SER A 244 26.42 -20.69 -11.85
N ALA A 245 27.28 -19.66 -11.81
CA ALA A 245 28.59 -19.71 -12.49
C ALA A 245 29.23 -18.33 -12.50
N ARG A 246 30.43 -18.25 -11.92
CA ARG A 246 31.42 -17.20 -12.22
C ARG A 246 31.55 -17.07 -13.75
N LYS A 247 31.20 -15.91 -14.31
CA LYS A 247 31.86 -15.38 -15.51
C LYS A 247 32.09 -13.89 -15.30
N GLY A 248 33.37 -13.55 -15.21
CA GLY A 248 33.84 -12.23 -14.85
C GLY A 248 33.42 -11.15 -15.85
N PHE A 249 33.18 -9.97 -15.30
CA PHE A 249 33.18 -8.73 -16.07
C PHE A 249 34.35 -7.87 -15.58
N PHE A 250 35.36 -7.73 -16.44
CA PHE A 250 36.45 -6.79 -16.29
C PHE A 250 35.91 -5.37 -16.43
N TYR A 251 36.07 -4.54 -15.40
CA TYR A 251 35.98 -3.09 -15.55
C TYR A 251 37.31 -2.55 -16.10
N LYS A 252 37.33 -2.15 -17.39
CA LYS A 252 38.38 -1.27 -17.92
C LYS A 252 38.10 0.15 -17.44
N SER A 253 38.84 0.59 -16.43
CA SER A 253 38.88 2.00 -16.04
C SER A 253 39.64 2.81 -17.09
N LYS A 254 38.95 3.70 -17.80
CA LYS A 254 39.60 4.75 -18.60
C LYS A 254 40.26 5.73 -17.63
N LYS A 255 41.59 5.79 -17.64
CA LYS A 255 42.36 6.84 -16.97
C LYS A 255 42.05 8.18 -17.63
N ILE A 256 41.53 9.11 -16.83
CA ILE A 256 41.56 10.54 -17.14
C ILE A 256 42.97 11.00 -16.75
N SER A 257 43.70 11.52 -17.72
CA SER A 257 45.02 12.13 -17.55
C SER A 257 44.84 13.65 -17.48
N ASP A 258 45.18 14.25 -16.35
CA ASP A 258 45.38 15.69 -16.25
C ASP A 258 46.76 16.09 -16.80
N PRO A 259 46.90 17.27 -17.43
CA PRO A 259 48.15 17.72 -18.03
C PRO A 259 48.99 18.60 -17.09
N GLU A 260 50.30 18.55 -17.35
CA GLU A 260 51.33 19.57 -17.09
C GLU A 260 51.68 19.95 -15.64
N ILE A 261 52.86 19.50 -15.17
CA ILE A 261 53.83 20.38 -14.49
C ILE A 261 55.26 20.05 -14.98
N ASN A 262 55.99 21.12 -15.28
CA ASN A 262 57.33 21.25 -15.85
C ASN A 262 58.50 20.50 -15.14
N LYS A 263 59.46 20.05 -15.97
CA LYS A 263 60.96 20.04 -15.90
C LYS A 263 61.69 20.36 -14.56
N PRO A 264 62.98 19.96 -14.35
CA PRO A 264 64.03 19.72 -15.35
C PRO A 264 65.00 18.54 -15.13
N GLU A 265 65.77 18.28 -16.19
CA GLU A 265 66.97 17.46 -16.28
C GLU A 265 68.04 17.79 -15.23
N LYS A 266 68.72 16.76 -14.72
CA LYS A 266 70.12 16.83 -14.30
C LYS A 266 70.89 15.63 -14.84
N LYS A 267 71.77 15.92 -15.81
CA LYS A 267 72.99 15.14 -16.04
C LYS A 267 73.93 15.37 -14.87
N ASP A 268 74.59 14.32 -14.38
CA ASP A 268 76.02 14.40 -14.14
C ASP A 268 76.72 13.04 -14.04
N LYS A 269 77.79 13.00 -14.85
CA LYS A 269 79.03 12.20 -14.84
C LYS A 269 79.29 11.23 -13.69
N LYS A 270 79.80 10.05 -14.04
CA LYS A 270 80.99 9.45 -13.38
C LYS A 270 81.79 8.59 -14.38
N THR A 271 83.00 9.05 -14.66
CA THR A 271 84.15 8.31 -15.21
C THR A 271 84.71 7.36 -14.14
N PRO A 272 85.47 6.33 -14.56
CA PRO A 272 86.94 6.44 -14.46
C PRO A 272 87.61 6.71 -15.80
#